data_AF-A0AAE9E916-F1
#
_entry.id   AF-A0AAE9E916-F1
#
_cell.length_a   1.000
_cell.length_b   1.000
_cell.length_c   1.000
_cell.angle_alpha   90.00
_cell.angle_beta   90.00
_cell.angle_gamma   90.00
#
_symmetry.space_group_name_H-M   'P 1'
#
loop_
_entity.id
_entity.type
_entity.pdbx_description
1 polymer ?
#
loop_
_entity_poly.entity_id
_entity_poly.type
_entity_poly.pdbx_seq_one_letter_code
_entity_poly.pdbx_strand_id
1 'polypeptide(L)'
;MTILVENCQYWILASTVFLYTDPTVSAHYFIFSPFYKSFKRFRMGKYSKYLEYLEDGKMRCLICQHTFSKQKDSCTTVLNYHFKKKHQKEWNDINGICDDEEEPAAKHPRATANSPEDVRASKINRAFMQLVAGASLPVNLLEHPAWKNFCKVAIPKFQFNSLFQQSELQSLYIEYESKIRHDLLKVWHVSIGIDEWADSEQRGVVVFYLEHNQWTHRVLGIVENSPEKNAEEQIEDILQSFDLKGKICSVIVRGSKTFKLDFPLFECLENNLNLAINEGFDKLSTFQNVYDKIQDIVDRKEETSEQFGVEKIRWMTIHDLFERALQLREVINFLTEENIHKITSSDWDTAESVVSILQPIVDSTVLIQKSGMTSSAIIPLCKVLIRELHDMKENPNVSEPIVKQIEVELKQYESNEFLQFGMMLDVRFKDCFAEDEWKNKFSQFLLDRCDEDDEHVTEVAAVKEDPFSRFINAQRIDINRTRGNRKEQILLELQKWFLDGTNMNENPIEWWARSASKEAYPILHRFHLNYLNAPAMGAATENLSSTDLAGLNDNRKLLNSDDFSKFLFLQQNLRLMGYGGQEC
;
A
#
# COMPACT_ATOMS: atom_id res chain seq x y z
N MET A 1 -52.41 4.64 -24.91
CA MET A 1 -52.22 4.15 -23.53
C MET A 1 -51.48 2.83 -23.63
N THR A 2 -50.18 2.92 -23.35
CA THR A 2 -49.24 1.84 -22.98
C THR A 2 -49.06 0.66 -23.94
N ILE A 3 -48.00 0.74 -24.74
CA ILE A 3 -47.48 -0.30 -25.63
C ILE A 3 -46.27 -0.97 -24.97
N LEU A 4 -46.34 -2.31 -24.97
CA LEU A 4 -45.27 -3.33 -24.99
C LEU A 4 -44.26 -3.44 -23.84
N VAL A 5 -44.52 -4.49 -23.06
CA VAL A 5 -43.55 -5.49 -22.60
C VAL A 5 -42.80 -6.08 -23.81
N GLU A 6 -41.46 -6.09 -23.80
CA GLU A 6 -40.62 -7.26 -24.10
C GLU A 6 -39.10 -6.96 -24.07
N ASN A 7 -38.41 -7.79 -23.28
CA ASN A 7 -37.09 -8.39 -23.54
C ASN A 7 -35.75 -7.72 -23.16
N CYS A 8 -34.91 -8.62 -22.62
CA CYS A 8 -33.44 -8.67 -22.48
C CYS A 8 -32.81 -7.91 -21.30
N GLN A 9 -32.44 -8.60 -20.22
CA GLN A 9 -31.17 -9.37 -20.08
C GLN A 9 -29.94 -8.56 -20.50
N TYR A 10 -29.19 -8.04 -19.52
CA TYR A 10 -27.73 -8.09 -19.54
C TYR A 10 -27.20 -8.27 -18.10
N TRP A 11 -26.43 -9.35 -17.96
CA TRP A 11 -25.64 -9.75 -16.79
C TRP A 11 -24.40 -8.85 -16.63
N ILE A 12 -24.05 -8.44 -15.40
CA ILE A 12 -22.88 -8.90 -14.59
C ILE A 12 -21.51 -8.79 -15.29
N LEU A 13 -20.58 -7.98 -14.74
CA LEU A 13 -19.29 -8.43 -14.16
C LEU A 13 -18.36 -7.25 -13.83
N ALA A 14 -18.38 -6.86 -12.55
CA ALA A 14 -17.17 -6.49 -11.83
C ALA A 14 -16.64 -7.75 -11.11
N SER A 15 -15.35 -7.72 -10.77
CA SER A 15 -14.63 -8.66 -9.88
C SER A 15 -13.92 -9.84 -10.55
N THR A 16 -12.74 -9.55 -11.11
CA THR A 16 -11.67 -10.53 -11.30
C THR A 16 -10.99 -10.78 -9.95
N VAL A 17 -11.39 -11.85 -9.25
CA VAL A 17 -10.62 -12.44 -8.15
C VAL A 17 -10.12 -13.79 -8.63
N PHE A 18 -8.80 -13.89 -8.83
CA PHE A 18 -8.10 -15.13 -9.08
C PHE A 18 -8.14 -16.02 -7.83
N LEU A 19 -8.76 -17.20 -7.93
CA LEU A 19 -8.53 -18.32 -7.03
C LEU A 19 -8.06 -19.51 -7.86
N TYR A 20 -6.75 -19.71 -7.88
CA TYR A 20 -6.11 -20.99 -8.23
C TYR A 20 -6.15 -21.88 -6.99
N THR A 21 -6.88 -22.99 -7.02
CA THR A 21 -6.51 -24.20 -6.26
C THR A 21 -6.93 -25.45 -7.03
N ASP A 22 -5.93 -26.26 -7.34
CA ASP A 22 -5.98 -27.56 -8.02
C ASP A 22 -6.54 -28.63 -7.06
N PRO A 23 -7.39 -29.58 -7.51
CA PRO A 23 -7.92 -30.63 -6.66
C PRO A 23 -7.13 -31.93 -6.85
N THR A 24 -6.62 -32.52 -5.76
CA THR A 24 -6.49 -33.99 -5.59
C THR A 24 -5.81 -34.27 -4.25
N VAL A 25 -6.48 -34.97 -3.34
CA VAL A 25 -6.01 -36.21 -2.67
C VAL A 25 -7.12 -36.70 -1.72
N SER A 26 -7.79 -37.74 -2.20
CA SER A 26 -8.29 -38.96 -1.54
C SER A 26 -8.66 -38.93 -0.04
N ALA A 27 -9.95 -39.18 0.19
CA ALA A 27 -10.54 -39.63 1.44
C ALA A 27 -10.12 -41.08 1.77
N HIS A 28 -9.71 -41.33 3.02
CA HIS A 28 -9.81 -42.66 3.62
C HIS A 28 -10.84 -42.63 4.76
N TYR A 29 -12.02 -43.15 4.42
CA TYR A 29 -13.05 -43.58 5.36
C TYR A 29 -12.54 -44.77 6.19
N PHE A 30 -12.65 -44.68 7.51
CA PHE A 30 -12.80 -45.86 8.37
C PHE A 30 -14.04 -45.71 9.24
N ILE A 31 -14.99 -46.60 8.99
CA ILE A 31 -16.25 -46.83 9.69
C ILE A 31 -15.94 -47.57 10.99
N PHE A 32 -16.45 -47.11 12.14
CA PHE A 32 -16.88 -48.00 13.23
C PHE A 32 -17.99 -47.34 14.08
N SER A 33 -19.04 -48.13 14.33
CA SER A 33 -20.30 -47.75 14.97
C SER A 33 -20.22 -47.57 16.50
N PRO A 34 -21.26 -47.04 17.17
CA PRO A 34 -21.18 -46.47 18.51
C PRO A 34 -21.39 -47.52 19.62
N PHE A 35 -20.46 -47.57 20.57
CA PHE A 35 -20.70 -48.17 21.89
C PHE A 35 -20.68 -47.09 22.97
N TYR A 36 -21.87 -46.70 23.41
CA TYR A 36 -22.12 -45.93 24.62
C TYR A 36 -21.59 -46.73 25.84
N LYS A 37 -20.53 -46.24 26.49
CA LYS A 37 -20.21 -46.57 27.89
C LYS A 37 -19.95 -45.28 28.66
N SER A 38 -20.87 -44.99 29.57
CA SER A 38 -20.83 -43.91 30.53
C SER A 38 -19.60 -44.01 31.43
N PHE A 39 -18.65 -43.06 31.30
CA PHE A 39 -17.60 -42.83 32.28
C PHE A 39 -17.96 -41.58 33.09
N LYS A 40 -18.43 -41.77 34.33
CA LYS A 40 -18.51 -40.70 35.33
C LYS A 40 -17.08 -40.22 35.65
N ARG A 41 -16.72 -39.03 35.15
CA ARG A 41 -15.54 -38.28 35.63
C ARG A 41 -15.73 -37.91 37.11
N PHE A 42 -15.01 -38.53 38.02
CA PHE A 42 -14.85 -38.03 39.39
C PHE A 42 -13.97 -36.77 39.35
N ARG A 43 -14.48 -35.62 39.84
CA ARG A 43 -13.68 -34.39 40.01
C ARG A 43 -12.66 -34.63 41.14
N MET A 44 -11.37 -34.66 40.82
CA MET A 44 -10.27 -34.70 41.80
C MET A 44 -10.13 -33.31 42.47
N GLY A 45 -10.14 -33.26 43.81
CA GLY A 45 -10.03 -31.99 44.58
C GLY A 45 -8.59 -31.48 44.73
N LYS A 46 -8.41 -30.17 44.98
CA LYS A 46 -7.09 -29.47 45.05
C LYS A 46 -6.03 -30.12 45.96
N TYR A 47 -6.44 -30.82 47.02
CA TYR A 47 -5.54 -31.44 48.00
C TYR A 47 -5.37 -32.97 47.81
N SER A 48 -5.98 -33.53 46.76
CA SER A 48 -6.05 -34.99 46.53
C SER A 48 -4.68 -35.67 46.42
N LYS A 49 -3.65 -34.95 45.97
CA LYS A 49 -2.27 -35.47 45.87
C LYS A 49 -1.62 -35.76 47.24
N TYR A 50 -2.09 -35.11 48.31
CA TYR A 50 -1.47 -35.17 49.64
C TYR A 50 -2.37 -35.87 50.69
N LEU A 51 -3.45 -36.52 50.25
CA LEU A 51 -4.44 -37.16 51.11
C LEU A 51 -4.68 -38.62 50.71
N GLU A 52 -4.72 -39.49 51.72
CA GLU A 52 -5.17 -40.87 51.62
C GLU A 52 -6.62 -40.97 52.12
N TYR A 53 -7.51 -41.61 51.35
CA TYR A 53 -8.89 -41.85 51.75
C TYR A 53 -9.01 -43.22 52.41
N LEU A 54 -9.44 -43.25 53.67
CA LEU A 54 -9.66 -44.48 54.44
C LEU A 54 -11.07 -45.01 54.19
N GLU A 55 -11.26 -46.33 54.28
CA GLU A 55 -12.52 -47.04 54.00
C GLU A 55 -13.70 -46.50 54.84
N ASP A 56 -13.43 -45.95 56.02
CA ASP A 56 -14.40 -45.35 56.94
C ASP A 56 -14.96 -43.97 56.48
N GLY A 57 -14.46 -43.42 55.36
CA GLY A 57 -14.76 -42.07 54.88
C GLY A 57 -13.99 -40.96 55.60
N LYS A 58 -12.94 -41.31 56.35
CA LYS A 58 -11.95 -40.37 56.92
C LYS A 58 -10.82 -40.13 55.92
N MET A 59 -10.15 -38.99 56.03
CA MET A 59 -8.97 -38.67 55.21
C MET A 59 -7.73 -38.62 56.10
N ARG A 60 -6.59 -39.09 55.61
CA ARG A 60 -5.30 -39.00 56.31
C ARG A 60 -4.32 -38.16 55.49
N CYS A 61 -3.67 -37.20 56.13
CA CYS A 61 -2.56 -36.45 55.52
C CYS A 61 -1.36 -37.38 55.31
N LEU A 62 -0.85 -37.46 54.08
CA LEU A 62 0.31 -38.31 53.76
C LEU A 62 1.62 -37.79 54.36
N ILE A 63 1.68 -36.51 54.77
CA ILE A 63 2.91 -35.86 55.25
C ILE A 63 3.07 -36.03 56.77
N CYS A 64 2.04 -35.71 57.56
CA CYS A 64 2.10 -35.80 59.03
C CYS A 64 1.20 -36.88 59.64
N GLN A 65 0.55 -37.70 58.81
CA GLN A 65 -0.39 -38.75 59.23
C GLN A 65 -1.61 -38.29 60.02
N HIS A 66 -1.87 -36.98 60.09
CA HIS A 66 -3.04 -36.44 60.77
C HIS A 66 -4.32 -36.89 60.08
N THR A 67 -5.27 -37.40 60.87
CA THR A 67 -6.53 -37.97 60.37
C THR A 67 -7.68 -36.98 60.55
N PHE A 68 -8.35 -36.65 59.45
CA PHE A 68 -9.53 -35.79 59.43
C PHE A 68 -10.80 -36.62 59.59
N SER A 69 -11.72 -36.14 60.43
CA SER A 69 -13.06 -36.71 60.57
C SER A 69 -13.85 -36.64 59.27
N LYS A 70 -14.80 -37.57 59.08
CA LYS A 70 -15.68 -37.64 57.92
C LYS A 70 -16.40 -36.30 57.70
N GLN A 71 -16.07 -35.63 56.59
CA GLN A 71 -16.67 -34.35 56.21
C GLN A 71 -18.04 -34.65 55.55
N LYS A 72 -19.10 -33.95 55.95
CA LYS A 72 -20.47 -34.20 55.44
C LYS A 72 -20.73 -33.60 54.05
N ASP A 73 -19.95 -32.61 53.64
CA ASP A 73 -19.98 -31.96 52.33
C ASP A 73 -18.55 -31.61 51.96
N SER A 74 -18.22 -31.44 50.67
CA SER A 74 -16.87 -31.21 50.10
C SER A 74 -16.16 -29.91 50.56
N CYS A 75 -16.19 -29.62 51.86
CA CYS A 75 -15.66 -28.49 52.56
C CYS A 75 -14.15 -28.67 52.74
N THR A 76 -13.36 -27.87 52.02
CA THR A 76 -11.89 -27.95 52.03
C THR A 76 -11.26 -27.04 53.08
N THR A 77 -12.04 -26.35 53.91
CA THR A 77 -11.57 -25.34 54.88
C THR A 77 -10.68 -25.96 55.95
N VAL A 78 -11.02 -27.16 56.44
CA VAL A 78 -10.21 -27.88 57.43
C VAL A 78 -8.88 -28.33 56.83
N LEU A 79 -8.89 -28.74 55.56
CA LEU A 79 -7.69 -29.12 54.82
C LEU A 79 -6.80 -27.90 54.59
N ASN A 80 -7.37 -26.79 54.13
CA ASN A 80 -6.66 -25.53 53.89
C ASN A 80 -5.97 -25.03 55.17
N TYR A 81 -6.69 -24.99 56.30
CA TYR A 81 -6.11 -24.59 57.59
C TYR A 81 -4.98 -25.53 58.04
N HIS A 82 -5.13 -26.84 57.82
CA HIS A 82 -4.10 -27.81 58.16
C HIS A 82 -2.82 -27.61 57.35
N PHE A 83 -2.92 -27.53 56.01
CA PHE A 83 -1.76 -27.35 55.14
C PHE A 83 -1.09 -26.00 55.39
N LYS A 84 -1.86 -24.92 55.57
CA LYS A 84 -1.31 -23.60 55.93
C LYS A 84 -0.54 -23.63 57.25
N LYS A 85 -0.99 -24.38 58.26
CA LYS A 85 -0.36 -24.33 59.59
C LYS A 85 0.77 -25.34 59.79
N LYS A 86 0.71 -26.51 59.13
CA LYS A 86 1.65 -27.62 59.36
C LYS A 86 2.52 -27.97 58.16
N HIS A 87 2.17 -27.52 56.96
CA HIS A 87 2.80 -27.88 55.69
C HIS A 87 2.88 -26.65 54.78
N GLN A 88 3.52 -25.58 55.29
CA GLN A 88 3.54 -24.26 54.65
C GLN A 88 4.17 -24.31 53.25
N LYS A 89 5.20 -25.13 53.05
CA LYS A 89 5.86 -25.32 51.75
C LYS A 89 4.90 -25.91 50.72
N GLU A 90 4.22 -27.00 51.08
CA GLU A 90 3.24 -27.64 50.20
C GLU A 90 2.00 -26.76 50.02
N TRP A 91 1.63 -25.96 51.01
CA TRP A 91 0.56 -24.96 50.90
C TRP A 91 0.93 -23.83 49.92
N ASN A 92 2.18 -23.37 49.95
CA ASN A 92 2.73 -22.40 49.00
C ASN A 92 2.75 -22.99 47.59
N ASP A 93 3.21 -24.24 47.42
CA ASP A 93 3.21 -24.97 46.14
C ASP A 93 1.78 -25.17 45.58
N ILE A 94 0.81 -25.55 46.43
CA ILE A 94 -0.60 -25.75 46.02
C ILE A 94 -1.24 -24.43 45.60
N ASN A 95 -0.80 -23.29 46.17
CA ASN A 95 -1.34 -21.97 45.88
C ASN A 95 -0.46 -21.11 44.95
N GLY A 96 0.65 -21.66 44.43
CA GLY A 96 1.53 -21.01 43.45
C GLY A 96 2.35 -19.84 43.99
N ILE A 97 2.79 -19.88 45.25
CA ILE A 97 3.63 -18.85 45.87
C ILE A 97 5.08 -19.37 45.91
N CYS A 98 5.98 -18.77 45.14
CA CYS A 98 7.42 -19.05 45.18
C CYS A 98 8.09 -18.03 46.12
N ASP A 99 8.92 -18.51 47.06
CA ASP A 99 9.68 -17.67 48.00
C ASP A 99 11.08 -17.39 47.41
N ASP A 100 11.37 -16.15 47.01
CA ASP A 100 12.73 -15.67 46.73
C ASP A 100 13.05 -14.48 47.67
N GLU A 101 14.23 -14.56 48.30
CA GLU A 101 14.74 -13.66 49.34
C GLU A 101 15.14 -12.26 48.81
N GLU A 102 15.06 -11.26 49.71
CA GLU A 102 15.10 -9.81 49.48
C GLU A 102 16.51 -9.24 49.15
N GLU A 103 16.60 -8.42 48.09
CA GLU A 103 17.44 -7.21 48.05
C GLU A 103 16.65 -6.04 47.38
N PRO A 104 16.83 -4.77 47.83
CA PRO A 104 15.88 -3.70 47.52
C PRO A 104 16.25 -2.97 46.23
N ALA A 105 15.47 -3.17 45.17
CA ALA A 105 15.58 -2.41 43.93
C ALA A 105 14.25 -1.72 43.57
N ALA A 106 14.42 -0.57 42.90
CA ALA A 106 13.44 0.46 42.55
C ALA A 106 12.03 -0.02 42.17
N LYS A 107 11.03 0.84 42.47
CA LYS A 107 9.63 0.70 42.08
C LYS A 107 9.49 0.46 40.56
N HIS A 108 9.47 -0.80 40.14
CA HIS A 108 8.90 -1.17 38.86
C HIS A 108 7.36 -1.15 38.98
N PRO A 109 6.63 -0.57 38.02
CA PRO A 109 5.18 -0.65 38.00
C PRO A 109 4.76 -2.12 37.90
N ARG A 110 3.94 -2.56 38.85
CA ARG A 110 3.34 -3.90 38.87
C ARG A 110 2.49 -4.04 37.60
N ALA A 111 2.93 -4.89 36.66
CA ALA A 111 2.09 -5.33 35.56
C ALA A 111 0.88 -6.06 36.14
N THR A 112 -0.26 -5.38 36.23
CA THR A 112 -1.55 -5.98 36.56
C THR A 112 -1.95 -6.89 35.40
N ALA A 113 -2.15 -8.17 35.67
CA ALA A 113 -2.80 -9.05 34.71
C ALA A 113 -4.21 -8.49 34.42
N ASN A 114 -4.40 -7.96 33.21
CA ASN A 114 -5.67 -7.38 32.76
C ASN A 114 -6.79 -8.43 32.87
N SER A 115 -7.97 -8.04 33.34
CA SER A 115 -9.09 -8.97 33.39
C SER A 115 -9.51 -9.38 31.96
N PRO A 116 -10.15 -10.55 31.75
CA PRO A 116 -10.65 -10.94 30.44
C PRO A 116 -11.63 -9.92 29.82
N GLU A 117 -12.35 -9.16 30.66
CA GLU A 117 -13.23 -8.07 30.21
C GLU A 117 -12.42 -6.86 29.72
N ASP A 118 -11.30 -6.53 30.36
CA ASP A 118 -10.39 -5.44 29.94
C ASP A 118 -9.72 -5.76 28.60
N VAL A 119 -9.33 -7.02 28.39
CA VAL A 119 -8.75 -7.48 27.12
C VAL A 119 -9.78 -7.40 26.00
N ARG A 120 -11.03 -7.81 26.25
CA ARG A 120 -12.11 -7.68 25.27
C ARG A 120 -12.42 -6.22 24.97
N ALA A 121 -12.40 -5.36 25.99
CA ALA A 121 -12.66 -3.94 25.85
C ALA A 121 -11.61 -3.26 24.96
N SER A 122 -10.32 -3.55 25.20
CA SER A 122 -9.22 -3.06 24.37
C SER A 122 -9.32 -3.53 22.92
N LYS A 123 -9.71 -4.79 22.68
CA LYS A 123 -9.94 -5.30 21.30
C LYS A 123 -11.06 -4.56 20.58
N ILE A 124 -12.16 -4.23 21.28
CA ILE A 124 -13.28 -3.49 20.71
C ILE A 124 -12.88 -2.05 20.40
N ASN A 125 -12.21 -1.39 21.35
CA ASN A 125 -11.64 -0.06 21.20
C ASN A 125 -10.78 0.04 19.94
N ARG A 126 -9.80 -0.85 19.82
CA ARG A 126 -8.92 -0.94 18.65
C ARG A 126 -9.72 -1.12 17.36
N ALA A 127 -10.61 -2.11 17.31
CA ALA A 127 -11.39 -2.42 16.10
C ALA A 127 -12.28 -1.24 15.68
N PHE A 128 -12.78 -0.48 16.65
CA PHE A 128 -13.52 0.74 16.36
C PHE A 128 -12.63 1.82 15.75
N MET A 129 -11.43 2.07 16.30
CA MET A 129 -10.51 3.05 15.71
C MET A 129 -10.11 2.64 14.28
N GLN A 130 -9.89 1.34 14.04
CA GLN A 130 -9.65 0.78 12.71
C GLN A 130 -10.82 0.99 11.75
N LEU A 131 -12.07 0.87 12.24
CA LEU A 131 -13.26 1.16 11.45
C LEU A 131 -13.33 2.64 11.09
N VAL A 132 -13.16 3.53 12.06
CA VAL A 132 -13.25 4.99 11.82
C VAL A 132 -12.17 5.45 10.85
N ALA A 133 -10.89 5.10 11.11
CA ALA A 133 -9.79 5.50 10.24
C ALA A 133 -9.85 4.80 8.87
N GLY A 134 -10.01 3.46 8.84
CA GLY A 134 -9.96 2.70 7.59
C GLY A 134 -11.12 2.99 6.63
N ALA A 135 -12.31 3.34 7.16
CA ALA A 135 -13.49 3.69 6.37
C ALA A 135 -13.73 5.20 6.27
N SER A 136 -12.76 6.04 6.67
CA SER A 136 -12.86 7.52 6.61
C SER A 136 -14.11 8.08 7.31
N LEU A 137 -14.56 7.45 8.38
CA LEU A 137 -15.77 7.88 9.07
C LEU A 137 -15.46 9.08 9.99
N PRO A 138 -16.47 9.91 10.29
CA PRO A 138 -16.33 10.97 11.29
C PRO A 138 -15.89 10.41 12.65
N VAL A 139 -14.91 11.03 13.30
CA VAL A 139 -14.43 10.58 14.63
C VAL A 139 -15.54 10.59 15.67
N ASN A 140 -16.50 11.51 15.53
CA ASN A 140 -17.68 11.62 16.39
C ASN A 140 -18.74 10.52 16.16
N LEU A 141 -18.48 9.50 15.32
CA LEU A 141 -19.39 8.37 15.08
C LEU A 141 -19.85 7.68 16.38
N LEU A 142 -19.02 7.70 17.43
CA LEU A 142 -19.37 7.22 18.77
C LEU A 142 -20.64 7.86 19.33
N GLU A 143 -20.86 9.13 19.01
CA GLU A 143 -22.01 9.90 19.49
C GLU A 143 -23.26 9.69 18.65
N HIS A 144 -23.13 9.12 17.44
CA HIS A 144 -24.21 8.96 16.49
C HIS A 144 -25.31 8.02 17.03
N PRO A 145 -26.61 8.40 16.99
CA PRO A 145 -27.70 7.59 17.55
C PRO A 145 -27.79 6.17 16.98
N ALA A 146 -27.54 6.01 15.68
CA ALA A 146 -27.56 4.68 15.04
C ALA A 146 -26.42 3.78 15.54
N TRP A 147 -25.23 4.34 15.79
CA TRP A 147 -24.11 3.60 16.35
C TRP A 147 -24.37 3.18 17.80
N LYS A 148 -24.92 4.09 18.62
CA LYS A 148 -25.37 3.79 19.98
C LYS A 148 -26.42 2.68 20.01
N ASN A 149 -27.35 2.67 19.05
CA ASN A 149 -28.34 1.59 18.91
C ASN A 149 -27.66 0.24 18.58
N PHE A 150 -26.72 0.23 17.62
CA PHE A 150 -25.94 -0.96 17.30
C PHE A 150 -25.18 -1.50 18.52
N CYS A 151 -24.49 -0.64 19.26
CA CYS A 151 -23.75 -1.04 20.47
C CYS A 151 -24.65 -1.63 21.55
N LYS A 152 -25.85 -1.09 21.75
CA LYS A 152 -26.83 -1.65 22.70
C LYS A 152 -27.24 -3.09 22.37
N VAL A 153 -27.24 -3.46 21.09
CA VAL A 153 -27.59 -4.82 20.65
C VAL A 153 -26.35 -5.73 20.67
N ALA A 154 -25.25 -5.29 20.06
CA ALA A 154 -24.06 -6.12 19.84
C ALA A 154 -23.15 -6.22 21.09
N ILE A 155 -22.99 -5.13 21.84
CA ILE A 155 -22.05 -4.99 22.96
C ILE A 155 -22.66 -4.18 24.14
N PRO A 156 -23.79 -4.61 24.72
CA PRO A 156 -24.60 -3.81 25.66
C PRO A 156 -23.88 -3.33 26.93
N LYS A 157 -22.84 -4.05 27.37
CA LYS A 157 -22.09 -3.74 28.60
C LYS A 157 -20.84 -2.91 28.35
N PHE A 158 -20.51 -2.65 27.08
CA PHE A 158 -19.29 -1.96 26.72
C PHE A 158 -19.49 -0.45 26.73
N GLN A 159 -18.50 0.28 27.26
CA GLN A 159 -18.48 1.73 27.30
C GLN A 159 -17.12 2.22 26.82
N PHE A 160 -17.13 3.22 25.94
CA PHE A 160 -15.91 3.90 25.52
C PHE A 160 -15.47 4.90 26.58
N ASN A 161 -14.16 5.02 26.78
CA ASN A 161 -13.58 6.05 27.64
C ASN A 161 -13.68 7.43 26.98
N SER A 162 -13.74 8.50 27.77
CA SER A 162 -13.79 9.88 27.22
C SER A 162 -12.56 10.27 26.40
N LEU A 163 -11.39 9.69 26.71
CA LEU A 163 -10.13 9.91 26.00
C LEU A 163 -9.82 8.80 24.98
N PHE A 164 -10.80 7.95 24.70
CA PHE A 164 -10.65 6.80 23.81
C PHE A 164 -10.09 7.21 22.44
N GLN A 165 -10.67 8.25 21.81
CA GLN A 165 -10.28 8.67 20.47
C GLN A 165 -8.79 9.03 20.39
N GLN A 166 -8.28 9.87 21.29
CA GLN A 166 -6.86 10.27 21.28
C GLN A 166 -5.93 9.11 21.64
N SER A 167 -6.22 8.38 22.72
CA SER A 167 -5.33 7.30 23.19
C SER A 167 -5.21 6.16 22.18
N GLU A 168 -6.32 5.74 21.58
CA GLU A 168 -6.32 4.59 20.67
C GLU A 168 -5.81 4.96 19.28
N LEU A 169 -6.08 6.18 18.81
CA LEU A 169 -5.49 6.72 17.58
C LEU A 169 -3.96 6.71 17.65
N GLN A 170 -3.40 7.25 18.74
CA GLN A 170 -1.95 7.31 18.96
C GLN A 170 -1.34 5.91 19.07
N SER A 171 -2.00 5.00 19.81
CA SER A 171 -1.52 3.62 19.94
C SER A 171 -1.51 2.86 18.61
N LEU A 172 -2.55 3.04 17.79
CA LEU A 172 -2.69 2.39 16.50
C LEU A 172 -1.67 2.96 15.50
N TYR A 173 -1.45 4.28 15.53
CA TYR A 173 -0.43 4.96 14.74
C TYR A 173 0.96 4.37 15.02
N ILE A 174 1.39 4.34 16.30
CA ILE A 174 2.71 3.81 16.70
C ILE A 174 2.89 2.36 16.25
N GLU A 175 1.84 1.55 16.34
CA GLU A 175 1.90 0.16 15.88
C GLU A 175 2.12 0.06 14.36
N TYR A 176 1.33 0.76 13.55
CA TYR A 176 1.45 0.70 12.09
C TYR A 176 2.75 1.34 11.61
N GLU A 177 3.19 2.43 12.24
CA GLU A 177 4.50 3.04 12.02
C GLU A 177 5.62 2.03 12.29
N SER A 178 5.55 1.29 13.39
CA SER A 178 6.53 0.25 13.74
C SER A 178 6.53 -0.91 12.75
N LYS A 179 5.36 -1.33 12.26
CA LYS A 179 5.24 -2.36 11.21
C LYS A 179 5.89 -1.90 9.91
N ILE A 180 5.56 -0.69 9.46
CA ILE A 180 6.14 -0.11 8.24
C ILE A 180 7.66 0.01 8.39
N ARG A 181 8.16 0.46 9.54
CA ARG A 181 9.60 0.49 9.83
C ARG A 181 10.22 -0.90 9.71
N HIS A 182 9.59 -1.93 10.27
CA HIS A 182 10.08 -3.30 10.19
C HIS A 182 10.09 -3.85 8.75
N ASP A 183 9.11 -3.50 7.93
CA ASP A 183 9.06 -3.90 6.52
C ASP A 183 10.16 -3.18 5.72
N LEU A 184 10.33 -1.88 5.94
CA LEU A 184 11.36 -1.06 5.26
C LEU A 184 12.79 -1.44 5.64
N LEU A 185 13.03 -2.06 6.81
CA LEU A 185 14.34 -2.61 7.15
C LEU A 185 14.81 -3.69 6.17
N LYS A 186 13.88 -4.48 5.61
CA LYS A 186 14.17 -5.59 4.68
C LYS A 186 14.43 -5.12 3.26
N VAL A 187 14.09 -3.87 2.97
CA VAL A 187 14.18 -3.25 1.64
C VAL A 187 15.52 -2.52 1.48
N TRP A 188 16.15 -2.68 0.32
CA TRP A 188 17.45 -2.07 0.00
C TRP A 188 17.30 -0.77 -0.81
N HIS A 189 16.28 -0.70 -1.65
CA HIS A 189 16.08 0.39 -2.62
C HIS A 189 14.63 0.87 -2.57
N VAL A 190 14.46 2.19 -2.43
CA VAL A 190 13.14 2.82 -2.34
C VAL A 190 13.07 4.07 -3.22
N SER A 191 11.88 4.42 -3.65
CA SER A 191 11.57 5.76 -4.18
C SER A 191 10.62 6.47 -3.25
N ILE A 192 10.72 7.80 -3.21
CA ILE A 192 9.85 8.64 -2.37
C ILE A 192 8.90 9.42 -3.29
N GLY A 193 7.60 9.36 -3.01
CA GLY A 193 6.60 10.24 -3.57
C GLY A 193 6.30 11.39 -2.60
N ILE A 194 6.30 12.61 -3.11
CA ILE A 194 5.81 13.80 -2.43
C ILE A 194 4.59 14.28 -3.21
N ASP A 195 3.44 14.29 -2.55
CA ASP A 195 2.17 14.65 -3.16
C ASP A 195 1.59 15.90 -2.50
N GLU A 196 1.47 16.98 -3.27
CA GLU A 196 0.86 18.25 -2.85
C GLU A 196 -0.61 18.26 -3.27
N TRP A 197 -1.54 18.36 -2.31
CA TRP A 197 -2.97 18.40 -2.63
C TRP A 197 -3.43 19.82 -2.95
N ALA A 198 -4.20 19.98 -4.02
CA ALA A 198 -4.57 21.29 -4.59
C ALA A 198 -5.29 22.22 -3.59
N ASP A 199 -6.08 21.65 -2.68
CA ASP A 199 -6.90 22.39 -1.71
C ASP A 199 -6.33 22.45 -0.28
N SER A 200 -5.07 22.01 -0.08
CA SER A 200 -4.47 22.01 1.26
C SER A 200 -3.01 22.45 1.25
N GLU A 201 -2.59 23.14 2.32
CA GLU A 201 -1.16 23.35 2.62
C GLU A 201 -0.44 22.06 3.07
N GLN A 202 -1.07 20.89 2.84
CA GLN A 202 -0.62 19.59 3.28
C GLN A 202 -0.01 18.80 2.13
N ARG A 203 1.02 18.02 2.46
CA ARG A 203 1.76 17.19 1.55
C ARG A 203 1.91 15.79 2.10
N GLY A 204 1.53 14.78 1.31
CA GLY A 204 1.73 13.38 1.65
C GLY A 204 3.13 12.92 1.28
N VAL A 205 3.82 12.25 2.20
CA VAL A 205 5.09 11.56 1.93
C VAL A 205 4.81 10.06 1.82
N VAL A 206 5.11 9.49 0.66
CA VAL A 206 4.85 8.08 0.34
C VAL A 206 6.17 7.41 0.00
N VAL A 207 6.36 6.18 0.49
CA VAL A 207 7.48 5.33 0.09
C VAL A 207 7.00 4.27 -0.87
N PHE A 208 7.83 4.02 -1.88
CA PHE A 208 7.62 3.09 -2.96
C PHE A 208 8.74 2.07 -2.98
N TYR A 209 8.40 0.80 -3.04
CA TYR A 209 9.37 -0.29 -3.04
C TYR A 209 8.81 -1.56 -3.65
N LEU A 210 9.71 -2.47 -3.99
CA LEU A 210 9.37 -3.80 -4.48
C LEU A 210 9.40 -4.80 -3.31
N GLU A 211 8.28 -5.46 -3.08
CA GLU A 211 8.15 -6.56 -2.12
C GLU A 211 7.73 -7.81 -2.88
N HIS A 212 8.49 -8.90 -2.77
CA HIS A 212 8.26 -10.14 -3.53
C HIS A 212 8.08 -9.93 -5.05
N ASN A 213 8.84 -9.02 -5.65
CA ASN A 213 8.73 -8.62 -7.07
C ASN A 213 7.36 -8.02 -7.44
N GLN A 214 6.66 -7.45 -6.47
CA GLN A 214 5.41 -6.74 -6.65
C GLN A 214 5.54 -5.33 -6.08
N TRP A 215 4.85 -4.41 -6.76
CA TRP A 215 4.95 -3.01 -6.45
C TRP A 215 4.12 -2.67 -5.21
N THR A 216 4.77 -2.09 -4.21
CA THR A 216 4.15 -1.81 -2.90
C THR A 216 4.47 -0.39 -2.47
N HIS A 217 3.51 0.23 -1.78
CA HIS A 217 3.65 1.58 -1.25
C HIS A 217 3.11 1.72 0.15
N ARG A 218 3.62 2.69 0.92
CA ARG A 218 3.14 3.06 2.26
C ARG A 218 3.18 4.57 2.42
N VAL A 219 2.22 5.13 3.12
CA VAL A 219 2.28 6.54 3.53
C VAL A 219 3.18 6.62 4.76
N LEU A 220 4.23 7.43 4.71
CA LEU A 220 5.16 7.64 5.83
C LEU A 220 4.67 8.72 6.78
N GLY A 221 4.04 9.76 6.25
CA GLY A 221 3.57 10.89 7.02
C GLY A 221 2.94 11.96 6.14
N ILE A 222 2.41 12.97 6.81
CA ILE A 222 1.79 14.13 6.19
C ILE A 222 2.41 15.36 6.82
N VAL A 223 2.76 16.30 5.95
CA VAL A 223 3.50 17.50 6.28
C VAL A 223 2.63 18.69 5.97
N GLU A 224 2.50 19.62 6.91
CA GLU A 224 1.78 20.87 6.72
C GLU A 224 2.77 22.04 6.75
N ASN A 225 2.67 22.97 5.81
CA ASN A 225 3.46 24.19 5.89
C ASN A 225 3.06 24.95 7.16
N SER A 226 4.05 25.31 7.98
CA SER A 226 3.83 26.15 9.15
C SER A 226 4.84 27.30 9.14
N PRO A 227 4.53 28.43 9.79
CA PRO A 227 5.49 29.54 9.91
C PRO A 227 6.76 29.15 10.70
N GLU A 228 6.73 28.03 11.43
CA GLU A 228 7.80 27.58 12.34
C GLU A 228 8.70 26.49 11.74
N LYS A 229 8.18 25.68 10.80
CA LYS A 229 8.93 24.59 10.14
C LYS A 229 8.62 24.52 8.65
N ASN A 230 9.68 24.56 7.84
CA ASN A 230 9.58 24.33 6.40
C ASN A 230 9.17 22.86 6.14
N ALA A 231 8.39 22.61 5.09
CA ALA A 231 8.00 21.26 4.71
C ALA A 231 9.20 20.38 4.35
N GLU A 232 10.26 20.95 3.75
CA GLU A 232 11.47 20.19 3.43
C GLU A 232 12.14 19.60 4.67
N GLU A 233 12.25 20.38 5.75
CA GLU A 233 12.81 19.92 7.03
C GLU A 233 11.94 18.81 7.63
N GLN A 234 10.62 18.94 7.57
CA GLN A 234 9.70 17.91 8.06
C GLN A 234 9.78 16.62 7.22
N ILE A 235 9.96 16.74 5.89
CA ILE A 235 10.18 15.57 5.02
C ILE A 235 11.49 14.89 5.39
N GLU A 236 12.56 15.65 5.62
CA GLU A 236 13.84 15.10 6.07
C GLU A 236 13.74 14.40 7.42
N ASP A 237 13.02 14.98 8.39
CA ASP A 237 12.73 14.38 9.70
C ASP A 237 12.04 13.02 9.52
N ILE A 238 11.02 12.95 8.64
CA ILE A 238 10.32 11.69 8.32
C ILE A 238 11.29 10.68 7.71
N LEU A 239 12.05 11.05 6.67
CA LEU A 239 12.99 10.15 6.01
C LEU A 239 14.08 9.62 6.95
N GLN A 240 14.52 10.45 7.91
CA GLN A 240 15.46 10.05 8.96
C GLN A 240 14.81 9.10 9.98
N SER A 241 13.57 9.34 10.39
CA SER A 241 12.85 8.50 11.36
C SER A 241 12.61 7.05 10.89
N PHE A 242 12.63 6.84 9.57
CA PHE A 242 12.52 5.53 8.92
C PHE A 242 13.86 4.98 8.41
N ASP A 243 14.98 5.67 8.66
CA ASP A 243 16.32 5.27 8.22
C ASP A 243 16.43 5.02 6.70
N LEU A 244 15.87 5.96 5.91
CA LEU A 244 15.75 5.79 4.45
C LEU A 244 16.84 6.50 3.64
N LYS A 245 17.59 7.47 4.22
CA LYS A 245 18.53 8.32 3.45
C LYS A 245 19.52 7.52 2.58
N GLY A 246 20.01 6.37 3.05
CA GLY A 246 20.92 5.50 2.28
C GLY A 246 20.26 4.55 1.27
N LYS A 247 18.93 4.49 1.24
CA LYS A 247 18.14 3.55 0.42
C LYS A 247 17.40 4.23 -0.75
N ILE A 248 17.29 5.56 -0.71
CA ILE A 248 16.52 6.33 -1.70
C ILE A 248 17.24 6.33 -3.05
N CYS A 249 16.53 5.89 -4.08
CA CYS A 249 17.01 5.89 -5.47
C CYS A 249 16.48 7.08 -6.28
N SER A 250 15.25 7.53 -6.00
CA SER A 250 14.66 8.71 -6.63
C SER A 250 13.52 9.32 -5.80
N VAL A 251 13.19 10.57 -6.13
CA VAL A 251 12.08 11.33 -5.57
C VAL A 251 11.14 11.77 -6.69
N ILE A 252 9.85 11.61 -6.46
CA ILE A 252 8.77 11.91 -7.39
C ILE A 252 7.92 12.98 -6.76
N VAL A 253 7.74 14.10 -7.46
CA VAL A 253 6.92 15.20 -6.97
C VAL A 253 5.66 15.32 -7.81
N ARG A 254 4.50 15.42 -7.17
CA ARG A 254 3.26 15.91 -7.78
C ARG A 254 2.95 17.27 -7.15
N GLY A 255 3.16 18.36 -7.87
CA GLY A 255 3.00 19.72 -7.36
C GLY A 255 4.14 20.66 -7.72
N SER A 256 4.34 21.72 -6.94
CA SER A 256 5.32 22.76 -7.27
C SER A 256 6.79 22.27 -7.25
N LYS A 257 7.56 22.69 -8.26
CA LYS A 257 8.96 22.28 -8.54
C LYS A 257 10.01 22.80 -7.54
N THR A 258 9.63 23.19 -6.33
CA THR A 258 10.50 23.96 -5.42
C THR A 258 11.42 23.12 -4.55
N PHE A 259 11.27 21.79 -4.55
CA PHE A 259 12.06 20.90 -3.70
C PHE A 259 13.51 20.78 -4.16
N LYS A 260 14.44 21.06 -3.25
CA LYS A 260 15.86 20.76 -3.42
C LYS A 260 16.26 19.64 -2.49
N LEU A 261 16.10 18.40 -2.97
CA LEU A 261 16.62 17.21 -2.30
C LEU A 261 17.84 16.70 -3.07
N ASP A 262 18.83 16.17 -2.36
CA ASP A 262 20.08 15.61 -2.92
C ASP A 262 19.88 14.22 -3.56
N PHE A 263 18.74 14.01 -4.23
CA PHE A 263 18.37 12.76 -4.88
C PHE A 263 17.86 13.02 -6.30
N PRO A 264 17.95 12.05 -7.23
CA PRO A 264 17.35 12.18 -8.55
C PRO A 264 15.86 12.48 -8.42
N LEU A 265 15.47 13.68 -8.86
CA LEU A 265 14.11 14.20 -8.71
C LEU A 265 13.47 14.36 -10.08
N PHE A 266 12.22 13.92 -10.21
CA PHE A 266 11.40 14.17 -11.38
C PHE A 266 9.93 14.39 -11.00
N GLU A 267 9.21 15.11 -11.86
CA GLU A 267 7.80 15.37 -11.67
C GLU A 267 6.93 14.21 -12.18
N CYS A 268 5.79 13.99 -11.55
CA CYS A 268 4.81 12.99 -12.01
C CYS A 268 4.32 13.32 -13.42
N LEU A 269 4.34 12.33 -14.33
CA LEU A 269 3.89 12.49 -15.70
C LEU A 269 2.43 12.97 -15.79
N GLU A 270 1.56 12.50 -14.91
CA GLU A 270 0.15 12.89 -14.86
C GLU A 270 -0.02 14.42 -14.64
N ASN A 271 0.76 15.03 -13.75
CA ASN A 271 0.69 16.46 -13.51
C ASN A 271 1.14 17.25 -14.76
N ASN A 272 2.18 16.75 -15.42
CA ASN A 272 2.69 17.34 -16.65
C ASN A 272 1.73 17.21 -17.82
N LEU A 273 1.01 16.09 -17.94
CA LEU A 273 -0.07 15.92 -18.90
C LEU A 273 -1.25 16.85 -18.57
N ASN A 274 -1.63 16.98 -17.29
CA ASN A 274 -2.64 17.94 -16.85
C ASN A 274 -2.25 19.38 -17.25
N LEU A 275 -1.01 19.79 -17.01
CA LEU A 275 -0.52 21.11 -17.39
C LEU A 275 -0.54 21.32 -18.91
N ALA A 276 -0.03 20.36 -19.69
CA ALA A 276 -0.02 20.44 -21.14
C ALA A 276 -1.42 20.59 -21.75
N ILE A 277 -2.39 19.85 -21.23
CA ILE A 277 -3.78 19.94 -21.65
C ILE A 277 -4.33 21.33 -21.34
N ASN A 278 -4.18 21.82 -20.10
CA ASN A 278 -4.68 23.14 -19.73
C ASN A 278 -4.12 24.24 -20.64
N GLU A 279 -2.83 24.20 -20.98
CA GLU A 279 -2.23 25.16 -21.92
C GLU A 279 -2.81 25.10 -23.34
N GLY A 280 -3.19 23.91 -23.81
CA GLY A 280 -3.86 23.73 -25.11
C GLY A 280 -5.29 24.22 -25.11
N PHE A 281 -6.07 23.87 -24.08
CA PHE A 281 -7.48 24.22 -24.00
C PHE A 281 -7.72 25.70 -23.68
N ASP A 282 -6.79 26.36 -22.98
CA ASP A 282 -6.77 27.82 -22.85
C ASP A 282 -6.75 28.55 -24.21
N LYS A 283 -6.34 27.87 -25.29
CA LYS A 283 -6.36 28.41 -26.66
C LYS A 283 -7.67 28.15 -27.40
N LEU A 284 -8.50 27.21 -26.97
CA LEU A 284 -9.78 26.92 -27.61
C LEU A 284 -10.89 27.79 -26.99
N SER A 285 -11.10 29.00 -27.51
CA SER A 285 -12.11 29.93 -26.99
C SER A 285 -13.56 29.40 -27.03
N THR A 286 -13.84 28.42 -27.87
CA THR A 286 -15.15 27.75 -27.95
C THR A 286 -15.31 26.63 -26.91
N PHE A 287 -14.22 26.08 -26.38
CA PHE A 287 -14.24 24.94 -25.45
C PHE A 287 -15.03 25.28 -24.20
N GLN A 288 -14.65 26.38 -23.54
CA GLN A 288 -15.24 26.77 -22.27
C GLN A 288 -16.75 26.97 -22.41
N ASN A 289 -17.20 27.61 -23.49
CA ASN A 289 -18.62 27.81 -23.76
C ASN A 289 -19.39 26.49 -23.93
N VAL A 290 -18.80 25.48 -24.60
CA VAL A 290 -19.45 24.17 -24.78
C VAL A 290 -19.44 23.39 -23.48
N TYR A 291 -18.32 23.42 -22.76
CA TYR A 291 -18.17 22.80 -21.45
C TYR A 291 -19.22 23.33 -20.46
N ASP A 292 -19.32 24.66 -20.31
CA ASP A 292 -20.28 25.30 -19.41
C ASP A 292 -21.74 24.94 -19.76
N LYS A 293 -22.09 24.88 -21.05
CA LYS A 293 -23.42 24.45 -21.50
C LYS A 293 -23.73 23.01 -21.09
N ILE A 294 -22.79 22.09 -21.31
CA ILE A 294 -22.97 20.66 -20.98
C ILE A 294 -23.05 20.50 -19.46
N GLN A 295 -22.19 21.19 -18.72
CA GLN A 295 -22.19 21.13 -17.26
C GLN A 295 -23.50 21.67 -16.66
N ASP A 296 -24.02 22.81 -17.11
CA ASP A 296 -25.32 23.34 -16.64
C ASP A 296 -26.47 22.34 -16.86
N ILE A 297 -26.43 21.55 -17.94
CA ILE A 297 -27.44 20.51 -18.20
C ILE A 297 -27.31 19.33 -17.22
N VAL A 298 -26.09 18.97 -16.85
CA VAL A 298 -25.81 17.91 -15.88
C VAL A 298 -26.23 18.37 -14.48
N ASP A 299 -25.82 19.56 -14.07
CA ASP A 299 -26.07 20.11 -12.73
C ASP A 299 -27.56 20.38 -12.48
N ARG A 300 -28.33 20.81 -13.50
CA ARG A 300 -29.79 21.03 -13.38
C ARG A 300 -30.62 19.78 -13.02
N LYS A 301 -30.06 18.58 -13.13
CA LYS A 301 -30.73 17.34 -12.68
C LYS A 301 -30.45 16.98 -11.23
N GLU A 302 -29.45 17.61 -10.61
CA GLU A 302 -29.17 17.48 -9.18
C GLU A 302 -29.66 18.74 -8.44
N GLU A 303 -30.94 18.79 -8.06
CA GLU A 303 -31.37 19.66 -6.94
C GLU A 303 -30.76 19.25 -5.59
N THR A 304 -29.83 18.28 -5.60
CA THR A 304 -29.02 17.86 -4.47
C THR A 304 -27.57 17.65 -4.91
N SER A 305 -26.84 18.72 -5.18
CA SER A 305 -25.40 18.72 -4.93
C SER A 305 -24.97 20.06 -4.39
N GLU A 306 -24.39 20.00 -3.19
CA GLU A 306 -23.62 21.08 -2.61
C GLU A 306 -22.61 21.56 -3.64
N GLN A 307 -22.44 22.89 -3.74
CA GLN A 307 -21.46 23.50 -4.63
C GLN A 307 -20.08 22.86 -4.44
N PHE A 308 -19.73 21.94 -5.34
CA PHE A 308 -18.37 21.46 -5.47
C PHE A 308 -17.54 22.65 -5.93
N GLY A 309 -16.59 23.08 -5.09
CA GLY A 309 -15.56 24.01 -5.51
C GLY A 309 -14.92 23.43 -6.77
N VAL A 310 -15.00 24.17 -7.87
CA VAL A 310 -14.43 23.75 -9.16
C VAL A 310 -12.91 23.78 -9.00
N GLU A 311 -12.35 22.66 -8.54
CA GLU A 311 -10.95 22.33 -8.83
C GLU A 311 -10.79 22.30 -10.35
N LYS A 312 -9.64 22.79 -10.80
CA LYS A 312 -9.12 22.66 -12.17
C LYS A 312 -9.45 21.25 -12.71
N ILE A 313 -10.46 21.14 -13.58
CA ILE A 313 -11.11 19.86 -13.91
C ILE A 313 -10.06 18.89 -14.49
N ARG A 314 -9.94 17.71 -13.88
CA ARG A 314 -9.06 16.64 -14.40
C ARG A 314 -9.50 16.27 -15.82
N TRP A 315 -8.56 16.14 -16.75
CA TRP A 315 -8.91 15.90 -18.15
C TRP A 315 -9.61 14.56 -18.39
N MET A 316 -9.40 13.57 -17.51
CA MET A 316 -10.20 12.34 -17.52
C MET A 316 -11.68 12.66 -17.33
N THR A 317 -12.00 13.54 -16.38
CA THR A 317 -13.37 14.01 -16.14
C THR A 317 -13.91 14.82 -17.33
N ILE A 318 -13.07 15.61 -18.00
CA ILE A 318 -13.48 16.33 -19.23
C ILE A 318 -13.79 15.32 -20.34
N HIS A 319 -12.87 14.40 -20.63
CA HIS A 319 -13.07 13.37 -21.65
C HIS A 319 -14.31 12.52 -21.36
N ASP A 320 -14.44 11.99 -20.14
CA ASP A 320 -15.59 11.19 -19.70
C ASP A 320 -16.92 11.98 -19.84
N LEU A 321 -16.93 13.26 -19.46
CA LEU A 321 -18.11 14.13 -19.57
C LEU A 321 -18.53 14.28 -21.03
N PHE A 322 -17.59 14.63 -21.92
CA PHE A 322 -17.87 14.85 -23.33
C PHE A 322 -18.23 13.54 -24.05
N GLU A 323 -17.53 12.44 -23.77
CA GLU A 323 -17.84 11.12 -24.30
C GLU A 323 -19.26 10.70 -23.88
N ARG A 324 -19.60 10.89 -22.60
CA ARG A 324 -20.94 10.56 -22.10
C ARG A 324 -22.02 11.47 -22.70
N ALA A 325 -21.73 12.77 -22.86
CA ALA A 325 -22.64 13.70 -23.51
C ALA A 325 -22.92 13.29 -24.97
N LEU A 326 -21.89 12.86 -25.71
CA LEU A 326 -22.04 12.37 -27.08
C LEU A 326 -22.90 11.10 -27.15
N GLN A 327 -22.70 10.15 -26.22
CA GLN A 327 -23.56 8.95 -26.12
C GLN A 327 -25.03 9.29 -25.84
N LEU A 328 -25.28 10.40 -25.14
CA LEU A 328 -26.62 10.86 -24.75
C LEU A 328 -27.13 12.02 -25.63
N ARG A 329 -26.50 12.28 -26.79
CA ARG A 329 -26.79 13.42 -27.68
C ARG A 329 -28.27 13.63 -27.96
N GLU A 330 -28.99 12.57 -28.32
CA GLU A 330 -30.43 12.65 -28.62
C GLU A 330 -31.26 13.05 -27.39
N VAL A 331 -30.91 12.51 -26.22
CA VAL A 331 -31.59 12.82 -24.94
C VAL A 331 -31.32 14.25 -24.52
N ILE A 332 -30.07 14.72 -24.65
CA ILE A 332 -29.67 16.08 -24.30
C ILE A 332 -30.34 17.10 -25.24
N ASN A 333 -30.38 16.80 -26.54
CA ASN A 333 -31.06 17.65 -27.52
C ASN A 333 -32.56 17.77 -27.19
N PHE A 334 -33.23 16.66 -26.85
CA PHE A 334 -34.64 16.67 -26.43
C PHE A 334 -34.88 17.52 -25.17
N LEU A 335 -34.02 17.40 -24.15
CA LEU A 335 -34.14 18.14 -22.90
C LEU A 335 -33.83 19.64 -23.04
N THR A 336 -33.15 20.04 -24.11
CA THR A 336 -32.74 21.43 -24.35
C THR A 336 -33.60 22.15 -25.40
N GLU A 337 -34.65 21.50 -25.94
CA GLU A 337 -35.49 22.08 -26.99
C GLU A 337 -36.12 23.43 -26.62
N GLU A 338 -36.44 23.64 -25.34
CA GLU A 338 -37.03 24.89 -24.82
C GLU A 338 -36.06 25.75 -23.97
N ASN A 339 -34.78 25.38 -23.90
CA ASN A 339 -33.79 26.07 -23.06
C ASN A 339 -33.01 27.17 -23.81
N ILE A 340 -32.62 28.23 -23.07
CA ILE A 340 -31.82 29.36 -23.59
C ILE A 340 -30.41 28.91 -24.06
N HIS A 341 -29.88 27.82 -23.48
CA HIS A 341 -28.56 27.25 -23.78
C HIS A 341 -28.66 26.02 -24.70
N LYS A 342 -29.39 26.13 -25.81
CA LYS A 342 -29.50 25.04 -26.79
C LYS A 342 -28.11 24.63 -27.32
N ILE A 343 -27.80 23.35 -27.25
CA ILE A 343 -26.58 22.79 -27.86
C ILE A 343 -26.79 22.74 -29.38
N THR A 344 -25.87 23.38 -30.10
CA THR A 344 -25.89 23.47 -31.57
C THR A 344 -25.09 22.32 -32.20
N SER A 345 -25.23 22.12 -33.52
CA SER A 345 -24.40 21.12 -34.22
C SER A 345 -22.90 21.42 -34.08
N SER A 346 -22.48 22.70 -34.12
CA SER A 346 -21.07 23.06 -33.95
C SER A 346 -20.55 22.81 -32.54
N ASP A 347 -21.43 22.89 -31.52
CA ASP A 347 -21.06 22.52 -30.15
C ASP A 347 -20.79 21.00 -30.07
N TRP A 348 -21.58 20.18 -30.76
CA TRP A 348 -21.34 18.74 -30.88
C TRP A 348 -20.07 18.42 -31.68
N ASP A 349 -19.80 19.12 -32.78
CA ASP A 349 -18.56 18.95 -33.55
C ASP A 349 -17.32 19.31 -32.71
N THR A 350 -17.46 20.32 -31.83
CA THR A 350 -16.43 20.67 -30.83
C THR A 350 -16.25 19.55 -29.82
N ALA A 351 -17.34 19.01 -29.25
CA ALA A 351 -17.29 17.88 -28.33
C ALA A 351 -16.58 16.66 -28.93
N GLU A 352 -16.91 16.29 -30.18
CA GLU A 352 -16.26 15.18 -30.90
C GLU A 352 -14.75 15.46 -31.10
N SER A 353 -14.39 16.68 -31.48
CA SER A 353 -12.99 17.10 -31.61
C SER A 353 -12.22 17.00 -30.30
N VAL A 354 -12.82 17.41 -29.18
CA VAL A 354 -12.19 17.36 -27.86
C VAL A 354 -11.92 15.93 -27.44
N VAL A 355 -12.90 15.03 -27.61
CA VAL A 355 -12.74 13.60 -27.30
C VAL A 355 -11.63 12.99 -28.16
N SER A 356 -11.62 13.28 -29.47
CA SER A 356 -10.58 12.84 -30.41
C SER A 356 -9.17 13.26 -29.96
N ILE A 357 -8.99 14.53 -29.58
CA ILE A 357 -7.69 15.07 -29.15
C ILE A 357 -7.23 14.51 -27.81
N LEU A 358 -8.16 14.30 -26.86
CA LEU A 358 -7.84 13.80 -25.53
C LEU A 358 -7.61 12.28 -25.52
N GLN A 359 -8.16 11.52 -26.48
CA GLN A 359 -8.11 10.06 -26.48
C GLN A 359 -6.69 9.48 -26.36
N PRO A 360 -5.66 9.95 -27.11
CA PRO A 360 -4.30 9.42 -26.96
C PRO A 360 -3.73 9.64 -25.55
N ILE A 361 -4.11 10.74 -24.89
CA ILE A 361 -3.67 11.06 -23.53
C ILE A 361 -4.40 10.18 -22.50
N VAL A 362 -5.69 9.92 -22.74
CA VAL A 362 -6.50 8.97 -21.96
C VAL A 362 -5.88 7.57 -22.02
N ASP A 363 -5.63 7.08 -23.22
CA ASP A 363 -5.06 5.75 -23.45
C ASP A 363 -3.68 5.63 -22.79
N SER A 364 -2.85 6.67 -22.92
CA SER A 364 -1.54 6.77 -22.28
C SER A 364 -1.64 6.69 -20.75
N THR A 365 -2.59 7.41 -20.16
CA THR A 365 -2.80 7.46 -18.70
C THR A 365 -3.34 6.14 -18.17
N VAL A 366 -4.34 5.56 -18.84
CA VAL A 366 -4.86 4.23 -18.50
C VAL A 366 -3.74 3.20 -18.57
N LEU A 367 -2.82 3.33 -19.54
CA LEU A 367 -1.65 2.47 -19.63
C LEU A 367 -0.74 2.61 -18.41
N ILE A 368 -0.38 3.83 -17.99
CA ILE A 368 0.50 4.04 -16.82
C ILE A 368 -0.17 3.79 -15.46
N GLN A 369 -1.50 3.75 -15.40
CA GLN A 369 -2.26 3.30 -14.22
C GLN A 369 -2.23 1.78 -14.04
N LYS A 370 -1.96 1.01 -15.09
CA LYS A 370 -1.90 -0.45 -14.97
C LYS A 370 -0.76 -0.87 -14.04
N SER A 371 -1.06 -1.82 -13.17
CA SER A 371 -0.11 -2.42 -12.24
C SER A 371 1.14 -2.91 -12.98
N GLY A 372 2.32 -2.49 -12.52
CA GLY A 372 3.60 -2.89 -13.09
C GLY A 372 4.27 -1.88 -14.02
N MET A 373 3.63 -0.72 -14.27
CA MET A 373 4.26 0.38 -15.00
C MET A 373 5.20 1.19 -14.11
N THR A 374 6.49 1.01 -14.38
CA THR A 374 7.60 1.71 -13.74
C THR A 374 7.93 3.02 -14.47
N SER A 375 8.63 3.91 -13.79
CA SER A 375 9.06 5.21 -14.34
C SER A 375 9.89 5.09 -15.64
N SER A 376 10.45 3.91 -15.92
CA SER A 376 11.08 3.57 -17.21
C SER A 376 10.20 3.83 -18.45
N ALA A 377 8.88 3.84 -18.30
CA ALA A 377 7.95 4.08 -19.40
C ALA A 377 7.71 5.56 -19.71
N ILE A 378 8.15 6.49 -18.85
CA ILE A 378 7.85 7.93 -18.99
C ILE A 378 8.43 8.50 -20.30
N ILE A 379 9.74 8.32 -20.54
CA ILE A 379 10.41 8.84 -21.73
C ILE A 379 9.83 8.23 -23.03
N PRO A 380 9.71 6.89 -23.17
CA PRO A 380 9.08 6.29 -24.34
C PRO A 380 7.66 6.78 -24.59
N LEU A 381 6.85 6.88 -23.54
CA LEU A 381 5.46 7.29 -23.64
C LEU A 381 5.31 8.74 -24.11
N CYS A 382 6.11 9.66 -23.56
CA CYS A 382 6.15 11.04 -24.04
C CYS A 382 6.50 11.12 -25.53
N LYS A 383 7.53 10.36 -25.98
CA LYS A 383 7.93 10.33 -27.40
C LYS A 383 6.84 9.79 -28.32
N VAL A 384 6.16 8.72 -27.89
CA VAL A 384 5.04 8.12 -28.64
C VAL A 384 3.87 9.10 -28.69
N LEU A 385 3.49 9.68 -27.56
CA LEU A 385 2.37 10.62 -27.46
C LEU A 385 2.59 11.88 -28.31
N ILE A 386 3.79 12.46 -28.30
CA ILE A 386 4.16 13.59 -29.17
C ILE A 386 3.93 13.22 -30.65
N ARG A 387 4.36 12.03 -31.06
CA ARG A 387 4.21 11.57 -32.43
C ARG A 387 2.74 11.36 -32.80
N GLU A 388 1.97 10.71 -31.93
CA GLU A 388 0.53 10.48 -32.18
C GLU A 388 -0.22 11.80 -32.29
N LEU A 389 0.02 12.75 -31.38
CA LEU A 389 -0.61 14.07 -31.40
C LEU A 389 -0.20 14.91 -32.63
N HIS A 390 1.04 14.77 -33.12
CA HIS A 390 1.48 15.39 -34.38
C HIS A 390 0.84 14.76 -35.63
N ASP A 391 0.61 13.44 -35.61
CA ASP A 391 -0.02 12.72 -36.71
C ASP A 391 -1.53 13.01 -36.79
N MET A 392 -2.14 13.57 -35.73
CA MET A 392 -3.52 14.06 -35.75
C MET A 392 -3.66 15.27 -36.68
N LYS A 393 -4.54 15.14 -37.69
CA LYS A 393 -4.85 16.23 -38.63
C LYS A 393 -5.91 17.19 -38.11
N GLU A 394 -6.62 16.82 -37.06
CA GLU A 394 -7.74 17.58 -36.50
C GLU A 394 -7.22 18.63 -35.49
N ASN A 395 -7.66 19.87 -35.66
CA ASN A 395 -7.44 20.98 -34.72
C ASN A 395 -5.96 21.20 -34.27
N PRO A 396 -5.03 21.48 -35.21
CA PRO A 396 -3.62 21.74 -34.91
C PRO A 396 -3.41 22.89 -33.91
N ASN A 397 -4.34 23.84 -33.86
CA ASN A 397 -4.30 24.97 -32.92
C ASN A 397 -4.35 24.54 -31.44
N VAL A 398 -4.86 23.34 -31.14
CA VAL A 398 -4.93 22.77 -29.78
C VAL A 398 -3.84 21.74 -29.55
N SER A 399 -3.62 20.84 -30.52
CA SER A 399 -2.60 19.80 -30.37
C SER A 399 -1.18 20.36 -30.34
N GLU A 400 -0.86 21.42 -31.12
CA GLU A 400 0.48 22.01 -31.12
C GLU A 400 0.90 22.60 -29.76
N PRO A 401 0.08 23.40 -29.05
CA PRO A 401 0.39 23.82 -27.68
C PRO A 401 0.61 22.65 -26.71
N ILE A 402 -0.26 21.64 -26.76
CA ILE A 402 -0.15 20.44 -25.90
C ILE A 402 1.19 19.75 -26.16
N VAL A 403 1.53 19.53 -27.43
CA VAL A 403 2.79 18.89 -27.82
C VAL A 403 4.00 19.71 -27.39
N LYS A 404 4.00 21.04 -27.61
CA LYS A 404 5.09 21.93 -27.16
C LYS A 404 5.33 21.82 -25.66
N GLN A 405 4.26 21.72 -24.87
CA GLN A 405 4.40 21.59 -23.43
C GLN A 405 4.91 20.21 -23.03
N ILE A 406 4.46 19.13 -23.68
CA ILE A 406 5.00 17.77 -23.47
C ILE A 406 6.48 17.71 -23.87
N GLU A 407 6.91 18.40 -24.94
CA GLU A 407 8.32 18.48 -25.35
C GLU A 407 9.21 19.19 -24.32
N VAL A 408 8.69 20.23 -23.64
CA VAL A 408 9.40 20.92 -22.57
C VAL A 408 9.63 19.99 -21.37
N GLU A 409 8.62 19.20 -21.01
CA GLU A 409 8.73 18.25 -19.90
C GLU A 409 9.56 17.02 -20.27
N LEU A 410 9.47 16.53 -21.52
CA LEU A 410 10.31 15.44 -22.03
C LEU A 410 11.79 15.78 -21.89
N LYS A 411 12.22 17.00 -22.21
CA LYS A 411 13.62 17.42 -22.04
C LYS A 411 14.10 17.31 -20.59
N GLN A 412 13.23 17.58 -19.62
CA GLN A 412 13.55 17.42 -18.20
C GLN A 412 13.72 15.94 -17.86
N TYR A 413 12.81 15.08 -18.33
CA TYR A 413 12.94 13.64 -18.14
C TYR A 413 14.17 13.04 -18.84
N GLU A 414 14.49 13.49 -20.05
CA GLU A 414 15.66 13.02 -20.79
C GLU A 414 16.98 13.43 -20.14
N SER A 415 17.00 14.53 -19.37
CA SER A 415 18.16 14.95 -18.60
C SER A 415 18.35 14.14 -17.30
N ASN A 416 17.33 13.38 -16.88
CA ASN A 416 17.35 12.63 -15.63
C ASN A 416 17.97 11.22 -15.83
N GLU A 417 19.15 11.01 -15.25
CA GLU A 417 19.88 9.74 -15.34
C GLU A 417 19.08 8.53 -14.84
N PHE A 418 18.32 8.71 -13.75
CA PHE A 418 17.51 7.63 -13.18
C PHE A 418 16.45 7.12 -14.17
N LEU A 419 15.78 8.04 -14.89
CA LEU A 419 14.78 7.67 -15.90
C LEU A 419 15.43 7.03 -17.13
N GLN A 420 16.58 7.55 -17.57
CA GLN A 420 17.32 7.00 -18.71
C GLN A 420 17.80 5.57 -18.44
N PHE A 421 18.39 5.33 -17.27
CA PHE A 421 18.89 4.00 -16.90
C PHE A 421 17.74 3.03 -16.63
N GLY A 422 16.65 3.48 -16.00
CA GLY A 422 15.44 2.68 -15.83
C GLY A 422 14.84 2.24 -17.17
N MET A 423 14.78 3.14 -18.16
CA MET A 423 14.34 2.83 -19.52
C MET A 423 15.26 1.80 -20.21
N MET A 424 16.58 1.96 -20.09
CA MET A 424 17.54 1.02 -20.69
C MET A 424 17.53 -0.36 -20.04
N LEU A 425 17.15 -0.47 -18.77
CA LEU A 425 16.95 -1.73 -18.05
C LEU A 425 15.57 -2.36 -18.28
N ASP A 426 14.66 -1.68 -18.97
CA ASP A 426 13.33 -2.18 -19.29
C ASP A 426 13.37 -3.04 -20.55
N VAL A 427 12.99 -4.32 -20.44
CA VAL A 427 12.98 -5.30 -21.54
C VAL A 427 12.11 -4.85 -22.73
N ARG A 428 11.15 -3.96 -22.50
CA ARG A 428 10.28 -3.41 -23.54
C ARG A 428 11.00 -2.36 -24.38
N PHE A 429 11.88 -1.57 -23.79
CA PHE A 429 12.40 -0.36 -24.43
C PHE A 429 13.89 -0.46 -24.73
N LYS A 430 14.68 -0.94 -23.77
CA LYS A 430 16.14 -1.02 -23.88
C LYS A 430 16.71 0.32 -24.39
N ASP A 431 17.44 0.30 -25.48
CA ASP A 431 18.05 1.46 -26.10
C ASP A 431 17.24 2.08 -27.25
N CYS A 432 16.01 1.60 -27.52
CA CYS A 432 15.19 2.05 -28.65
C CYS A 432 14.81 3.54 -28.57
N PHE A 433 14.77 4.11 -27.37
CA PHE A 433 14.40 5.51 -27.12
C PHE A 433 15.57 6.33 -26.53
N ALA A 434 16.74 5.70 -26.34
CA ALA A 434 17.93 6.32 -25.78
C ALA A 434 18.85 6.86 -26.87
N GLU A 435 19.44 8.03 -26.62
CA GLU A 435 20.54 8.55 -27.43
C GLU A 435 21.85 7.81 -27.11
N ASP A 436 22.77 7.74 -28.07
CA ASP A 436 24.05 7.04 -27.89
C ASP A 436 24.90 7.61 -26.75
N GLU A 437 24.77 8.89 -26.42
CA GLU A 437 25.42 9.50 -25.26
C GLU A 437 25.03 8.79 -23.95
N TRP A 438 23.73 8.48 -23.79
CA TRP A 438 23.22 7.80 -22.59
C TRP A 438 23.67 6.35 -22.53
N LYS A 439 23.79 5.66 -23.67
CA LYS A 439 24.36 4.30 -23.72
C LYS A 439 25.81 4.28 -23.23
N ASN A 440 26.59 5.29 -23.65
CA ASN A 440 27.98 5.44 -23.22
C ASN A 440 28.06 5.77 -21.72
N LYS A 441 27.23 6.68 -21.23
CA LYS A 441 27.13 7.00 -19.79
C LYS A 441 26.75 5.77 -18.96
N PHE A 442 25.77 4.99 -19.40
CA PHE A 442 25.35 3.77 -18.71
C PHE A 442 26.45 2.71 -18.68
N SER A 443 27.19 2.58 -19.80
CA SER A 443 28.34 1.68 -19.87
C SER A 443 29.46 2.11 -18.91
N GLN A 444 29.78 3.41 -18.86
CA GLN A 444 30.77 3.96 -17.91
C GLN A 444 30.35 3.76 -16.46
N PHE A 445 29.09 4.06 -16.15
CA PHE A 445 28.50 3.86 -14.83
C PHE A 445 28.66 2.41 -14.32
N LEU A 446 28.39 1.41 -15.17
CA LEU A 446 28.55 0.00 -14.80
C LEU A 446 30.02 -0.40 -14.63
N LEU A 447 30.93 0.22 -15.39
CA LEU A 447 32.37 0.01 -15.25
C LEU A 447 32.89 0.58 -13.93
N ASP A 448 32.47 1.79 -13.55
CA ASP A 448 32.90 2.45 -12.33
C ASP A 448 32.43 1.70 -11.08
N ARG A 449 31.16 1.24 -11.07
CA ARG A 449 30.64 0.44 -9.94
C ARG A 449 31.20 -0.97 -9.83
N CYS A 450 31.86 -1.47 -10.87
CA CYS A 450 32.57 -2.75 -10.78
C CYS A 450 33.89 -2.65 -10.02
N ASP A 451 34.52 -1.48 -9.97
CA ASP A 451 35.76 -1.27 -9.23
C ASP A 451 35.49 -1.17 -7.70
N GLU A 452 34.27 -0.81 -7.28
CA GLU A 452 33.85 -0.72 -5.86
C GLU A 452 33.55 -2.09 -5.21
N ASP A 453 33.13 -3.09 -6.00
CA ASP A 453 32.72 -4.42 -5.49
C ASP A 453 33.88 -5.33 -5.06
N ASP A 454 35.13 -5.03 -5.46
CA ASP A 454 36.28 -5.90 -5.19
C ASP A 454 36.74 -5.84 -3.71
N GLU A 455 36.23 -4.91 -2.89
CA GLU A 455 36.52 -4.86 -1.44
C GLU A 455 35.57 -5.70 -0.56
N HIS A 456 34.44 -6.21 -1.10
CA HIS A 456 33.38 -6.83 -0.29
C HIS A 456 32.88 -8.20 -0.77
N VAL A 457 33.78 -9.08 -1.23
CA VAL A 457 33.43 -10.50 -1.41
C VAL A 457 33.47 -11.22 -0.06
N THR A 458 32.32 -11.27 0.63
CA THR A 458 32.08 -12.19 1.75
C THR A 458 32.20 -13.64 1.30
N GLU A 459 33.03 -14.41 2.01
CA GLU A 459 33.15 -15.87 1.88
C GLU A 459 31.78 -16.54 1.98
N VAL A 460 31.25 -17.01 0.86
CA VAL A 460 30.04 -17.85 0.85
C VAL A 460 30.40 -19.20 1.47
N ALA A 461 29.68 -19.58 2.53
CA ALA A 461 29.83 -20.86 3.20
C ALA A 461 29.74 -22.02 2.19
N ALA A 462 30.81 -22.82 2.14
CA ALA A 462 30.95 -23.93 1.21
C ALA A 462 29.84 -24.98 1.41
N VAL A 463 28.88 -25.01 0.49
CA VAL A 463 27.94 -26.14 0.35
C VAL A 463 28.74 -27.37 -0.10
N LYS A 464 28.49 -28.54 0.51
CA LYS A 464 29.13 -29.80 0.09
C LYS A 464 28.72 -30.13 -1.35
N GLU A 465 29.60 -29.85 -2.31
CA GLU A 465 29.39 -30.20 -3.72
C GLU A 465 29.36 -31.72 -3.93
N ASP A 466 28.41 -32.18 -4.76
CA ASP A 466 28.29 -33.59 -5.16
C ASP A 466 29.46 -34.03 -6.07
N PRO A 467 29.70 -35.35 -6.24
CA PRO A 467 30.83 -35.85 -7.01
C PRO A 467 30.85 -35.42 -8.48
N PHE A 468 29.70 -35.22 -9.12
CA PHE A 468 29.62 -34.75 -10.51
C PHE A 468 29.93 -33.25 -10.58
N SER A 469 29.41 -32.44 -9.64
CA SER A 469 29.78 -31.03 -9.51
C SER A 469 31.28 -30.85 -9.30
N ARG A 470 31.90 -31.67 -8.44
CA ARG A 470 33.36 -31.64 -8.24
C ARG A 470 34.15 -31.99 -9.51
N PHE A 471 33.70 -32.95 -10.29
CA PHE A 471 34.35 -33.35 -11.55
C PHE A 471 34.24 -32.26 -12.61
N ILE A 472 33.05 -31.67 -12.78
CA ILE A 472 32.82 -30.56 -13.72
C ILE A 472 33.57 -29.31 -13.27
N ASN A 473 33.57 -28.99 -11.97
CA ASN A 473 34.31 -27.85 -11.42
C ASN A 473 35.82 -28.04 -11.54
N ALA A 474 36.33 -29.26 -11.38
CA ALA A 474 37.74 -29.59 -11.63
C ALA A 474 38.14 -29.35 -13.10
N GLN A 475 37.23 -29.55 -14.05
CA GLN A 475 37.46 -29.21 -15.46
C GLN A 475 37.28 -27.70 -15.74
N ARG A 476 36.46 -26.98 -14.97
CA ARG A 476 36.24 -25.53 -15.09
C ARG A 476 37.36 -24.68 -14.46
N ILE A 477 38.16 -25.22 -13.54
CA ILE A 477 39.28 -24.49 -12.91
C ILE A 477 40.30 -24.00 -13.95
N ASP A 478 40.47 -24.69 -15.09
CA ASP A 478 41.33 -24.23 -16.19
C ASP A 478 40.71 -23.10 -17.03
N ILE A 479 39.37 -22.94 -17.04
CA ILE A 479 38.66 -21.88 -17.78
C ILE A 479 38.50 -20.61 -16.92
N ASN A 480 38.45 -20.74 -15.58
CA ASN A 480 38.36 -19.59 -14.67
C ASN A 480 39.65 -18.77 -14.58
N ARG A 481 40.82 -19.33 -14.95
CA ARG A 481 42.06 -18.56 -15.14
C ARG A 481 42.03 -17.66 -16.38
N THR A 482 41.09 -17.90 -17.28
CA THR A 482 40.73 -17.08 -18.45
C THR A 482 39.37 -16.40 -18.26
N ARG A 483 38.97 -16.05 -17.03
CA ARG A 483 37.94 -15.02 -16.85
C ARG A 483 38.50 -13.75 -17.48
N GLY A 484 38.02 -13.40 -18.67
CA GLY A 484 38.32 -12.15 -19.36
C GLY A 484 38.13 -10.98 -18.41
N ASN A 485 38.80 -9.86 -18.73
CA ASN A 485 38.78 -8.65 -17.92
C ASN A 485 37.32 -8.33 -17.51
N ARG A 486 37.05 -8.03 -16.23
CA ARG A 486 35.67 -7.76 -15.76
C ARG A 486 35.00 -6.67 -16.60
N LYS A 487 35.80 -5.72 -17.11
CA LYS A 487 35.39 -4.71 -18.09
C LYS A 487 34.88 -5.32 -19.40
N GLU A 488 35.56 -6.34 -19.94
CA GLU A 488 35.11 -7.06 -21.13
C GLU A 488 33.79 -7.82 -20.87
N GLN A 489 33.60 -8.38 -19.68
CA GLN A 489 32.36 -9.09 -19.33
C GLN A 489 31.16 -8.14 -19.31
N ILE A 490 31.31 -6.95 -18.71
CA ILE A 490 30.26 -5.91 -18.69
C ILE A 490 29.91 -5.48 -20.11
N LEU A 491 30.91 -5.21 -20.94
CA LEU A 491 30.71 -4.77 -22.32
C LEU A 491 30.03 -5.85 -23.16
N LEU A 492 30.41 -7.13 -23.00
CA LEU A 492 29.76 -8.24 -23.69
C LEU A 492 28.32 -8.44 -23.22
N GLU A 493 28.04 -8.33 -21.92
CA GLU A 493 26.68 -8.43 -21.38
C GLU A 493 25.79 -7.29 -21.88
N LEU A 494 26.29 -6.05 -21.88
CA LEU A 494 25.57 -4.88 -22.42
C LEU A 494 25.32 -5.01 -23.92
N GLN A 495 26.34 -5.41 -24.68
CA GLN A 495 26.19 -5.61 -26.12
C GLN A 495 25.13 -6.67 -26.41
N LYS A 496 25.16 -7.80 -25.69
CA LYS A 496 24.12 -8.82 -25.79
C LYS A 496 22.74 -8.26 -25.42
N TRP A 497 22.63 -7.52 -24.33
CA TRP A 497 21.37 -6.97 -23.84
C TRP A 497 20.68 -6.09 -24.88
N PHE A 498 21.42 -5.17 -25.50
CA PHE A 498 20.89 -4.27 -26.52
C PHE A 498 20.67 -4.95 -27.89
N LEU A 499 21.40 -6.02 -28.20
CA LEU A 499 21.16 -6.81 -29.43
C LEU A 499 19.94 -7.73 -29.32
N ASP A 500 19.64 -8.23 -28.12
CA ASP A 500 18.46 -9.06 -27.90
C ASP A 500 17.17 -8.25 -28.20
N GLY A 501 16.15 -8.91 -28.74
CA GLY A 501 14.88 -8.26 -29.06
C GLY A 501 14.16 -7.68 -27.84
N THR A 502 13.27 -6.71 -28.08
CA THR A 502 12.35 -6.17 -27.07
C THR A 502 11.09 -7.01 -26.95
N ASN A 503 10.42 -6.94 -25.80
CA ASN A 503 9.13 -7.62 -25.58
C ASN A 503 8.11 -6.70 -24.92
N MET A 504 7.21 -6.11 -25.72
CA MET A 504 6.24 -5.09 -25.25
C MET A 504 5.17 -5.62 -24.29
N ASN A 505 4.89 -6.92 -24.30
CA ASN A 505 3.84 -7.53 -23.49
C ASN A 505 4.32 -7.97 -22.11
N GLU A 506 5.57 -7.66 -21.77
CA GLU A 506 6.25 -8.21 -20.63
C GLU A 506 6.40 -7.16 -19.52
N ASN A 507 6.10 -7.55 -18.28
CA ASN A 507 6.36 -6.71 -17.13
C ASN A 507 7.87 -6.76 -16.81
N PRO A 508 8.58 -5.61 -16.75
CA PRO A 508 10.02 -5.59 -16.55
C PRO A 508 10.44 -6.16 -15.19
N ILE A 509 9.67 -5.92 -14.12
CA ILE A 509 9.95 -6.45 -12.78
C ILE A 509 9.82 -7.97 -12.77
N GLU A 510 8.74 -8.51 -13.34
CA GLU A 510 8.53 -9.95 -13.44
C GLU A 510 9.55 -10.63 -14.35
N TRP A 511 10.03 -9.93 -15.38
CA TRP A 511 11.07 -10.44 -16.26
C TRP A 511 12.40 -10.59 -15.52
N TRP A 512 12.83 -9.56 -14.78
CA TRP A 512 14.05 -9.61 -13.97
C TRP A 512 13.95 -10.61 -12.80
N ALA A 513 12.75 -10.88 -12.30
CA ALA A 513 12.51 -11.88 -11.26
C ALA A 513 12.80 -13.34 -11.67
N ARG A 514 12.90 -13.63 -12.98
CA ARG A 514 13.10 -15.00 -13.48
C ARG A 514 14.54 -15.45 -13.28
N SER A 515 14.72 -16.74 -12.98
CA SER A 515 16.07 -17.33 -12.91
C SER A 515 16.81 -17.24 -14.25
N ALA A 516 16.10 -17.38 -15.37
CA ALA A 516 16.69 -17.32 -16.71
C ALA A 516 17.28 -15.94 -17.06
N SER A 517 16.60 -14.84 -16.70
CA SER A 517 17.10 -13.48 -16.95
C SER A 517 18.29 -13.17 -16.03
N LYS A 518 18.21 -13.57 -14.76
CA LYS A 518 19.32 -13.46 -13.80
C LYS A 518 20.57 -14.21 -14.26
N GLU A 519 20.42 -15.41 -14.83
CA GLU A 519 21.54 -16.18 -15.38
C GLU A 519 22.07 -15.59 -16.69
N ALA A 520 21.19 -15.05 -17.52
CA ALA A 520 21.57 -14.46 -18.81
C ALA A 520 22.24 -13.09 -18.69
N TYR A 521 21.92 -12.33 -17.63
CA TYR A 521 22.32 -10.94 -17.39
C TYR A 521 22.64 -10.68 -15.90
N PRO A 522 23.65 -11.36 -15.33
CA PRO A 522 23.95 -11.30 -13.91
C PRO A 522 24.40 -9.92 -13.42
N ILE A 523 25.05 -9.11 -14.28
CA ILE A 523 25.53 -7.77 -13.90
C ILE A 523 24.34 -6.80 -13.89
N LEU A 524 23.57 -6.74 -14.97
CA LEU A 524 22.40 -5.86 -15.08
C LEU A 524 21.32 -6.19 -14.06
N HIS A 525 21.13 -7.48 -13.76
CA HIS A 525 20.20 -7.93 -12.72
C HIS A 525 20.52 -7.30 -11.35
N ARG A 526 21.76 -6.90 -11.05
CA ARG A 526 22.07 -6.27 -9.76
C ARG A 526 21.49 -4.86 -9.63
N PHE A 527 21.23 -4.19 -10.75
CA PHE A 527 20.83 -2.78 -10.77
C PHE A 527 19.34 -2.57 -11.04
N HIS A 528 18.62 -3.59 -11.54
CA HIS A 528 17.22 -3.41 -11.92
C HIS A 528 16.33 -2.89 -10.77
N LEU A 529 16.55 -3.37 -9.54
CA LEU A 529 15.80 -2.92 -8.36
C LEU A 529 16.06 -1.46 -8.00
N ASN A 530 17.18 -0.87 -8.44
CA ASN A 530 17.51 0.52 -8.18
C ASN A 530 16.64 1.45 -9.02
N TYR A 531 16.30 1.05 -10.25
CA TYR A 531 15.67 1.92 -11.24
C TYR A 531 14.20 1.57 -11.54
N LEU A 532 13.76 0.34 -11.23
CA LEU A 532 12.39 -0.12 -11.49
C LEU A 532 11.48 -0.08 -10.25
N ASN A 533 11.94 0.52 -9.15
CA ASN A 533 11.16 0.66 -7.92
C ASN A 533 10.24 1.90 -7.90
N ALA A 534 10.40 2.82 -8.85
CA ALA A 534 9.57 4.00 -9.03
C ALA A 534 8.38 3.72 -9.97
N PRO A 535 7.17 4.20 -9.68
CA PRO A 535 6.03 4.05 -10.57
C PRO A 535 6.13 5.08 -11.72
N ALA A 536 5.46 4.80 -12.83
CA ALA A 536 5.28 5.79 -13.90
C ALA A 536 4.31 6.92 -13.50
N MET A 537 3.41 6.63 -12.55
CA MET A 537 2.39 7.56 -12.06
C MET A 537 2.48 7.69 -10.54
N GLY A 538 2.18 8.87 -9.99
CA GLY A 538 2.00 9.07 -8.54
C GLY A 538 0.71 8.43 -7.97
N ALA A 539 0.13 7.42 -8.62
CA ALA A 539 -1.24 6.94 -8.44
C ALA A 539 -1.62 6.53 -7.00
N ALA A 540 -0.63 6.17 -6.17
CA ALA A 540 -0.86 5.82 -4.77
C ALA A 540 -1.59 6.90 -3.96
N THR A 541 -1.58 8.15 -4.42
CA THR A 541 -2.18 9.27 -3.71
C THR A 541 -3.39 9.90 -4.39
N GLU A 542 -3.85 9.41 -5.54
CA GLU A 542 -5.18 9.81 -6.07
C GLU A 542 -6.31 9.44 -5.09
N ASN A 543 -6.09 8.38 -4.29
CA ASN A 543 -6.94 7.96 -3.18
C ASN A 543 -6.84 8.84 -1.93
N LEU A 544 -5.88 9.77 -1.87
CA LEU A 544 -5.80 10.79 -0.83
C LEU A 544 -6.58 12.06 -1.23
N SER A 545 -6.60 12.39 -2.52
CA SER A 545 -7.16 13.66 -3.00
C SER A 545 -8.62 13.61 -3.46
N SER A 546 -9.13 12.51 -4.03
CA SER A 546 -10.35 12.62 -4.87
C SER A 546 -11.62 11.91 -4.39
N THR A 547 -11.60 11.12 -3.31
CA THR A 547 -12.80 10.39 -2.85
C THR A 547 -13.13 10.55 -1.37
N ASP A 548 -12.21 11.07 -0.56
CA ASP A 548 -12.36 11.13 0.90
C ASP A 548 -12.70 12.56 1.45
N LEU A 549 -12.79 13.60 0.60
CA LEU A 549 -12.91 15.01 1.05
C LEU A 549 -14.13 15.33 1.92
N ALA A 550 -15.28 14.70 1.68
CA ALA A 550 -16.48 14.96 2.49
C ALA A 550 -16.31 14.49 3.95
N GLY A 551 -15.73 13.32 4.17
CA GLY A 551 -15.43 12.80 5.52
C GLY A 551 -14.21 13.47 6.16
N LEU A 552 -13.22 13.86 5.34
CA LEU A 552 -12.00 14.54 5.79
C LEU A 552 -12.27 15.96 6.29
N ASN A 553 -13.16 16.70 5.64
CA ASN A 553 -13.53 18.06 6.05
C ASN A 553 -14.20 18.11 7.43
N ASP A 554 -14.98 17.09 7.78
CA ASP A 554 -15.58 16.97 9.10
C ASP A 554 -14.55 16.59 10.16
N ASN A 555 -13.66 15.65 9.86
CA ASN A 555 -12.60 15.24 10.79
C ASN A 555 -11.55 16.34 11.01
N ARG A 556 -11.22 17.14 10.00
CA ARG A 556 -10.30 18.29 10.10
C ARG A 556 -10.79 19.34 11.10
N LYS A 557 -12.11 19.52 11.24
CA LYS A 557 -12.70 20.44 12.23
C LYS A 557 -12.71 19.87 13.65
N LEU A 558 -12.62 18.55 13.80
CA LEU A 558 -12.79 17.83 15.06
C LEU A 558 -11.46 17.42 15.70
N LEU A 559 -10.38 17.31 14.92
CA LEU A 559 -9.04 16.92 15.37
C LEU A 559 -8.07 18.11 15.32
N ASN A 560 -7.02 18.08 16.16
CA ASN A 560 -5.89 18.99 15.98
C ASN A 560 -5.01 18.52 14.80
N SER A 561 -4.06 19.35 14.34
CA SER A 561 -3.24 19.06 13.16
C SER A 561 -2.41 17.77 13.28
N ASP A 562 -1.85 17.47 14.47
CA ASP A 562 -1.07 16.23 14.71
C ASP A 562 -1.95 14.97 14.67
N ASP A 563 -3.08 14.98 15.39
CA ASP A 563 -4.04 13.88 15.41
C ASP A 563 -4.67 13.67 14.02
N PHE A 564 -4.94 14.74 13.27
CA PHE A 564 -5.45 14.65 11.90
C PHE A 564 -4.43 14.02 10.94
N SER A 565 -3.15 14.39 11.07
CA SER A 565 -2.06 13.78 10.28
C SER A 565 -1.91 12.28 10.59
N LYS A 566 -2.01 11.89 11.86
CA LYS A 566 -1.99 10.47 12.28
C LYS A 566 -3.22 9.71 11.79
N PHE A 567 -4.38 10.35 11.79
CA PHE A 567 -5.62 9.77 11.26
C PHE A 567 -5.49 9.45 9.77
N LEU A 568 -5.02 10.40 8.98
CA LEU A 568 -4.80 10.23 7.54
C LEU A 568 -3.73 9.16 7.23
N PHE A 569 -2.64 9.13 7.99
CA PHE A 569 -1.64 8.06 7.91
C PHE A 569 -2.27 6.68 8.11
N LEU A 570 -3.13 6.55 9.13
CA LEU A 570 -3.81 5.29 9.43
C LEU A 570 -4.85 4.92 8.36
N GLN A 571 -5.63 5.89 7.89
CA GLN A 571 -6.65 5.69 6.84
C GLN A 571 -6.06 4.98 5.63
N GLN A 572 -4.89 5.41 5.16
CA GLN A 572 -4.24 4.79 4.01
C GLN A 572 -3.56 3.46 4.37
N ASN A 573 -2.73 3.46 5.41
CA ASN A 573 -1.95 2.26 5.73
C ASN A 573 -2.81 1.08 6.23
N LEU A 574 -3.97 1.33 6.84
CA LEU A 574 -4.95 0.29 7.19
C LEU A 574 -5.55 -0.37 5.95
N ARG A 575 -5.86 0.41 4.91
CA ARG A 575 -6.37 -0.11 3.63
C ARG A 575 -5.32 -0.97 2.93
N LEU A 576 -4.04 -0.57 3.02
CA LEU A 576 -2.93 -1.25 2.34
C LEU A 576 -2.41 -2.48 3.08
N MET A 577 -2.32 -2.44 4.41
CA MET A 577 -1.77 -3.52 5.24
C MET A 577 -2.85 -4.43 5.84
N GLY A 578 -4.11 -4.06 5.70
CA GLY A 578 -5.24 -4.71 6.36
C GLY A 578 -5.26 -4.45 7.87
N TYR A 579 -6.22 -5.09 8.55
CA TYR A 579 -6.53 -4.81 9.96
C TYR A 579 -5.74 -5.62 10.99
N GLY A 580 -4.87 -6.54 10.55
CA GLY A 580 -4.00 -7.35 11.41
C GLY A 580 -4.71 -8.03 12.60
N GLY A 581 -4.99 -9.33 12.50
CA GLY A 581 -5.39 -10.10 13.69
C GLY A 581 -4.24 -10.14 14.69
N GLN A 582 -4.49 -9.89 15.97
CA GLN A 582 -3.57 -10.35 17.01
C GLN A 582 -3.51 -11.88 16.89
N GLU A 583 -2.43 -12.42 16.33
CA GLU A 583 -2.07 -13.81 16.63
C GLU A 583 -1.88 -13.86 18.16
N CYS A 584 -2.80 -14.55 18.83
CA CYS A 584 -2.78 -14.79 20.26
C CYS A 584 -1.82 -15.92 20.63
#